data_AF-A0A835GH70-F1
#
_entry.id   AF-A0A835GH70-F1
#
_cell.length_a   1.000
_cell.length_b   1.000
_cell.length_c   1.000
_cell.angle_alpha   90.00
_cell.angle_beta   90.00
_cell.angle_gamma   90.00
#
_symmetry.space_group_name_H-M   'P 1'
#
loop_
_entity.id
_entity.type
_entity.pdbx_description
1 polymer ?
#
loop_
_entity_poly.entity_id
_entity_poly.type
_entity_poly.pdbx_seq_one_letter_code
_entity_poly.pdbx_strand_id
1 'polypeptide(L)'
;VILCVLVCVNTQSVHRRFEYKYSFKPPYLAQKDGSVPFWEYGGNAIASGESVRLAPSLRSQKGAIWSKQPLNFDWWEIDIMFKVTGRGRIGADGLAFWYTTQRGEYTGEVFGSSDRWNGLAVIFDSFDNDNKHNNPYIMAVLNDGTKVFDHKSDGSQQLLSGCLRDFRNKPFPTRARIEYYLNTLTVYFHNGMTNNEADYELCFRAENVVLPRGGYLGLSAATGGLADDHDVIHLLTTSLHTQQQTGSGQQMSSDEQQKLSQEYQEYQKKLEQQKEEYRKEHPDEVRDKDGEFDDWFESDAQRELRQIFQGQTQIHDILRGLNKKVDEVIGKQMNSLSMLTAVYSHTQGQPLQPGAAPPAQMPALPIGRHDWDALVANNQIMINTIAELKISAGGVQAQAMSGCPEPSCVSFTGLLLVVAAQLILMLFYAIYKERKEAQAKKFF
;
A
#
# COMPACT_ATOMS: atom_id res chain seq x y z
N VAL A 1 -20.01 -40.89 22.55
CA VAL A 1 -20.35 -40.20 21.29
C VAL A 1 -20.19 -38.70 21.53
N ILE A 2 -18.99 -38.16 21.30
CA ILE A 2 -18.71 -36.73 21.33
C ILE A 2 -18.06 -36.44 19.98
N LEU A 3 -18.76 -35.73 19.11
CA LEU A 3 -18.30 -35.35 17.78
C LEU A 3 -17.87 -33.88 17.84
N CYS A 4 -16.57 -33.62 17.88
CA CYS A 4 -16.01 -32.30 17.66
C CYS A 4 -16.29 -31.87 16.22
N VAL A 5 -17.11 -30.85 16.03
CA VAL A 5 -17.22 -30.15 14.75
C VAL A 5 -16.10 -29.11 14.70
N LEU A 6 -14.99 -29.48 14.05
CA LEU A 6 -13.99 -28.54 13.57
C LEU A 6 -14.61 -27.75 12.41
N VAL A 7 -15.03 -26.51 12.69
CA VAL A 7 -15.33 -25.55 11.62
C VAL A 7 -13.99 -25.06 11.07
N CYS A 8 -13.52 -25.71 10.01
CA CYS A 8 -12.43 -25.19 9.19
C CYS A 8 -12.94 -23.95 8.48
N VAL A 9 -12.62 -22.76 9.00
CA VAL A 9 -12.74 -21.52 8.23
C VAL A 9 -11.67 -21.58 7.16
N ASN A 10 -12.04 -21.98 5.93
CA ASN A 10 -11.19 -21.82 4.77
C ASN A 10 -11.03 -20.32 4.51
N THR A 11 -10.04 -19.69 5.12
CA THR A 11 -9.48 -18.45 4.60
C THR A 11 -8.86 -18.82 3.25
N GLN A 12 -9.60 -18.64 2.16
CA GLN A 12 -9.04 -18.78 0.82
C GLN A 12 -7.92 -17.75 0.69
N SER A 13 -6.67 -18.19 0.84
CA SER A 13 -5.54 -17.33 0.59
C SER A 13 -5.42 -17.17 -0.93
N VAL A 14 -5.51 -15.91 -1.38
CA VAL A 14 -5.31 -15.58 -2.79
C VAL A 14 -3.84 -15.83 -3.11
N HIS A 15 -3.56 -16.71 -4.06
CA HIS A 15 -2.20 -16.96 -4.51
C HIS A 15 -1.77 -15.83 -5.43
N ARG A 16 -0.63 -15.21 -5.11
CA ARG A 16 -0.09 -14.04 -5.80
C ARG A 16 1.17 -14.43 -6.54
N ARG A 17 1.23 -14.20 -7.85
CA ARG A 17 2.40 -14.51 -8.68
C ARG A 17 2.87 -13.24 -9.40
N PHE A 18 4.14 -12.92 -9.25
CA PHE A 18 4.73 -11.78 -9.95
C PHE A 18 4.90 -12.08 -11.45
N GLU A 19 4.51 -11.12 -12.29
CA GLU A 19 4.51 -11.25 -13.75
C GLU A 19 5.47 -10.26 -14.40
N TYR A 20 6.71 -10.71 -14.61
CA TYR A 20 7.80 -9.87 -15.14
C TYR A 20 7.53 -9.32 -16.55
N LYS A 21 6.79 -10.05 -17.40
CA LYS A 21 6.48 -9.64 -18.79
C LYS A 21 5.58 -8.41 -18.86
N TYR A 22 4.88 -8.10 -17.77
CA TYR A 22 3.98 -6.96 -17.66
C TYR A 22 4.49 -5.98 -16.59
N SER A 23 5.80 -5.96 -16.34
CA SER A 23 6.40 -5.13 -15.31
C SER A 23 7.65 -4.43 -15.82
N PHE A 24 7.98 -3.27 -15.24
CA PHE A 24 9.28 -2.61 -15.39
C PHE A 24 9.64 -1.92 -14.07
N LYS A 25 10.93 -1.89 -13.72
CA LYS A 25 11.45 -1.24 -12.51
C LYS A 25 12.96 -0.95 -12.62
N PRO A 26 13.51 -0.04 -11.81
CA PRO A 26 14.97 0.15 -11.69
C PRO A 26 15.63 -0.98 -10.88
N PRO A 27 16.98 -1.08 -10.92
CA PRO A 27 17.88 -0.42 -11.87
C PRO A 27 17.84 -1.08 -13.26
N TYR A 28 18.32 -0.38 -14.29
CA TYR A 28 18.39 -0.85 -15.69
C TYR A 28 17.02 -1.04 -16.37
N LEU A 29 16.08 -0.15 -16.06
CA LEU A 29 14.76 -0.13 -16.69
C LEU A 29 14.88 -0.03 -18.21
N ALA A 30 15.60 0.98 -18.71
CA ALA A 30 16.01 1.08 -20.10
C ALA A 30 17.32 0.34 -20.34
N GLN A 31 17.35 -0.46 -21.41
CA GLN A 31 18.55 -1.13 -21.90
C GLN A 31 19.50 -0.12 -22.55
N LYS A 32 20.73 -0.55 -22.89
CA LYS A 32 21.74 0.32 -23.53
C LYS A 32 21.30 0.87 -24.89
N ASP A 33 20.36 0.19 -25.56
CA ASP A 33 19.75 0.62 -26.82
C ASP A 33 18.55 1.56 -26.62
N GLY A 34 18.23 1.94 -25.37
CA GLY A 34 17.09 2.76 -25.00
C GLY A 34 15.77 1.99 -24.89
N SER A 35 15.72 0.71 -25.27
CA SER A 35 14.49 -0.08 -25.22
C SER A 35 14.11 -0.48 -23.79
N VAL A 36 12.81 -0.60 -23.54
CA VAL A 36 12.28 -1.17 -22.28
C VAL A 36 11.82 -2.60 -22.58
N PRO A 37 12.34 -3.64 -21.91
CA PRO A 37 11.95 -5.03 -22.19
C PRO A 37 10.45 -5.23 -22.03
N PHE A 38 9.79 -5.90 -22.97
CA PHE A 38 8.33 -6.16 -23.01
C PHE A 38 7.41 -4.94 -23.15
N TRP A 39 7.95 -3.72 -23.15
CA TRP A 39 7.19 -2.48 -23.28
C TRP A 39 7.61 -1.71 -24.53
N GLU A 40 6.71 -0.87 -25.02
CA GLU A 40 6.93 0.02 -26.15
C GLU A 40 6.43 1.41 -25.76
N TYR A 41 7.34 2.38 -25.73
CA TYR A 41 7.03 3.78 -25.46
C TYR A 41 7.12 4.62 -26.73
N GLY A 42 6.42 5.74 -26.74
CA GLY A 42 6.35 6.64 -27.89
C GLY A 42 5.84 8.02 -27.50
N GLY A 43 5.71 8.90 -28.51
CA GLY A 43 5.44 10.32 -28.29
C GLY A 43 6.66 11.02 -27.71
N ASN A 44 6.46 11.81 -26.66
CA ASN A 44 7.52 12.51 -25.93
C ASN A 44 8.05 11.72 -24.72
N ALA A 45 7.66 10.45 -24.57
CA ALA A 45 8.14 9.62 -23.47
C ALA A 45 9.64 9.30 -23.61
N ILE A 46 10.38 9.39 -22.51
CA ILE A 46 11.83 9.15 -22.44
C ILE A 46 12.08 8.12 -21.33
N ALA A 47 12.64 6.98 -21.70
CA ALA A 47 13.05 5.95 -20.75
C ALA A 47 14.51 6.14 -20.31
N SER A 48 14.77 6.00 -19.01
CA SER A 48 16.11 6.01 -18.42
C SER A 48 16.35 4.71 -17.62
N GLY A 49 17.55 4.53 -17.05
CA GLY A 49 17.84 3.39 -16.18
C GLY A 49 17.02 3.38 -14.88
N GLU A 50 16.53 4.54 -14.44
CA GLU A 50 15.88 4.74 -13.14
C GLU A 50 14.36 4.91 -13.22
N SER A 51 13.86 5.47 -14.32
CA SER A 51 12.43 5.78 -14.52
C SER A 51 12.08 6.03 -15.98
N VAL A 52 10.78 5.98 -16.30
CA VAL A 52 10.21 6.45 -17.57
C VAL A 52 9.56 7.80 -17.34
N ARG A 53 10.08 8.84 -17.97
CA ARG A 53 9.43 10.15 -18.04
C ARG A 53 8.39 10.13 -19.16
N LEU A 54 7.11 10.09 -18.82
CA LEU A 54 6.02 10.04 -19.80
C LEU A 54 5.84 11.38 -20.51
N ALA A 55 5.84 12.47 -19.75
CA ALA A 55 5.77 13.83 -20.27
C ALA A 55 6.69 14.75 -19.44
N PRO A 56 7.61 15.49 -20.09
CA PRO A 56 8.41 16.48 -19.39
C PRO A 56 7.60 17.76 -19.13
N SER A 57 8.10 18.60 -18.23
CA SER A 57 7.62 19.94 -17.86
C SER A 57 7.81 21.00 -18.97
N LEU A 58 7.59 20.58 -20.22
CA LEU A 58 7.44 21.43 -21.39
C LEU A 58 5.96 21.50 -21.76
N ARG A 59 5.54 22.54 -22.47
CA ARG A 59 4.15 22.70 -22.88
C ARG A 59 3.77 21.71 -23.98
N SER A 60 2.50 21.30 -23.99
CA SER A 60 1.91 20.51 -25.07
C SER A 60 2.66 19.21 -25.36
N GLN A 61 3.12 18.52 -24.32
CA GLN A 61 3.79 17.23 -24.44
C GLN A 61 2.81 16.10 -24.22
N LYS A 62 3.03 15.00 -24.93
CA LYS A 62 2.21 13.79 -24.82
C LYS A 62 3.10 12.59 -24.98
N GLY A 63 3.01 11.63 -24.05
CA GLY A 63 3.78 10.41 -24.17
C GLY A 63 3.09 9.26 -23.47
N ALA A 64 3.36 8.05 -23.97
CA ALA A 64 2.79 6.84 -23.43
C ALA A 64 3.78 5.68 -23.53
N ILE A 65 3.59 4.68 -22.66
CA ILE A 65 4.28 3.41 -22.67
C ILE A 65 3.26 2.29 -22.50
N TRP A 66 3.34 1.27 -23.35
CA TRP A 66 2.37 0.18 -23.43
C TRP A 66 3.05 -1.18 -23.40
N SER A 67 2.40 -2.17 -22.79
CA SER A 67 2.86 -3.56 -22.86
C SER A 67 2.79 -4.06 -24.30
N LYS A 68 3.77 -4.87 -24.72
CA LYS A 68 3.79 -5.48 -26.06
C LYS A 68 2.78 -6.62 -26.19
N GLN A 69 2.45 -7.26 -25.07
CA GLN A 69 1.52 -8.39 -25.01
C GLN A 69 0.33 -8.03 -24.12
N PRO A 70 -0.87 -8.55 -24.45
CA PRO A 70 -2.03 -8.47 -23.56
C PRO A 70 -1.87 -9.42 -22.37
N LEU A 71 -2.58 -9.15 -21.27
CA LEU A 71 -2.65 -10.03 -20.10
C LEU A 71 -3.30 -11.37 -20.46
N ASN A 72 -2.85 -12.44 -19.81
CA ASN A 72 -3.37 -13.79 -19.98
C ASN A 72 -4.04 -14.36 -18.70
N PHE A 73 -4.39 -13.49 -17.76
CA PHE A 73 -5.07 -13.83 -16.50
C PHE A 73 -6.25 -12.88 -16.24
N ASP A 74 -7.25 -13.40 -15.52
CA ASP A 74 -8.52 -12.69 -15.25
C ASP A 74 -8.40 -11.69 -14.10
N TRP A 75 -7.55 -11.97 -13.10
CA TRP A 75 -7.41 -11.16 -11.89
C TRP A 75 -5.97 -10.73 -11.66
N TRP A 76 -5.81 -9.50 -11.18
CA TRP A 76 -4.52 -8.86 -11.14
C TRP A 76 -4.44 -7.75 -10.11
N GLU A 77 -3.21 -7.47 -9.69
CA GLU A 77 -2.85 -6.29 -8.92
C GLU A 77 -1.70 -5.58 -9.65
N ILE A 78 -1.83 -4.27 -9.82
CA ILE A 78 -0.81 -3.41 -10.41
C ILE A 78 -0.33 -2.43 -9.34
N ASP A 79 0.97 -2.41 -9.06
CA ASP A 79 1.61 -1.42 -8.21
C ASP A 79 2.41 -0.44 -9.09
N ILE A 80 2.03 0.84 -9.04
CA ILE A 80 2.63 1.91 -9.83
C ILE A 80 3.29 2.89 -8.88
N MET A 81 4.60 3.06 -9.00
CA MET A 81 5.34 4.11 -8.28
C MET A 81 5.69 5.23 -9.24
N PHE A 82 5.31 6.45 -8.91
CA PHE A 82 5.48 7.61 -9.78
C PHE A 82 5.79 8.88 -9.00
N LYS A 83 6.19 9.92 -9.72
CA LYS A 83 6.39 11.28 -9.23
C LYS A 83 5.79 12.26 -10.24
N VAL A 84 4.99 13.20 -9.75
CA VAL A 84 4.54 14.36 -10.52
C VAL A 84 5.16 15.60 -9.89
N THR A 85 6.05 16.27 -10.63
CA THR A 85 6.85 17.37 -10.10
C THR A 85 6.68 18.63 -10.95
N GLY A 86 6.39 19.74 -10.28
CA GLY A 86 6.13 21.03 -10.92
C GLY A 86 6.65 22.20 -10.11
N ARG A 87 7.05 23.29 -10.78
CA ARG A 87 7.58 24.50 -10.11
C ARG A 87 6.52 25.27 -9.30
N GLY A 88 5.24 25.08 -9.63
CA GLY A 88 4.12 25.83 -9.06
C GLY A 88 3.22 24.97 -8.16
N ARG A 89 2.35 25.66 -7.41
CA ARG A 89 1.27 25.02 -6.64
C ARG A 89 0.24 24.36 -7.53
N ILE A 90 0.08 24.83 -8.77
CA ILE A 90 -0.81 24.27 -9.79
C ILE A 90 0.07 23.70 -10.90
N GLY A 91 -0.34 22.56 -11.45
CA GLY A 91 0.32 21.87 -12.55
C GLY A 91 -0.71 21.15 -13.39
N ALA A 92 -0.28 20.64 -14.53
CA ALA A 92 -1.17 20.02 -15.51
C ALA A 92 -0.40 19.04 -16.42
N ASP A 93 -1.09 18.14 -17.13
CA ASP A 93 -2.54 17.83 -16.99
C ASP A 93 -2.71 16.64 -16.03
N GLY A 94 -1.79 15.67 -16.09
CA GLY A 94 -1.75 14.52 -15.20
C GLY A 94 -1.23 13.29 -15.92
N LEU A 95 -1.48 12.12 -15.33
CA LEU A 95 -1.14 10.83 -15.92
C LEU A 95 -2.30 9.85 -15.80
N ALA A 96 -2.31 8.81 -16.64
CA ALA A 96 -3.32 7.78 -16.63
C ALA A 96 -2.70 6.39 -16.73
N PHE A 97 -3.25 5.46 -15.95
CA PHE A 97 -3.05 4.04 -16.11
C PHE A 97 -4.19 3.44 -16.94
N TRP A 98 -3.85 2.51 -17.81
CA TRP A 98 -4.77 1.90 -18.76
C TRP A 98 -4.76 0.38 -18.66
N TYR A 99 -5.95 -0.20 -18.68
CA TYR A 99 -6.20 -1.61 -19.01
C TYR A 99 -7.21 -1.65 -20.15
N THR A 100 -6.75 -1.88 -21.38
CA THR A 100 -7.60 -1.71 -22.59
C THR A 100 -7.40 -2.81 -23.61
N THR A 101 -8.42 -3.18 -24.38
CA THR A 101 -8.32 -4.26 -25.38
C THR A 101 -7.33 -3.99 -26.51
N GLN A 102 -7.02 -2.70 -26.74
CA GLN A 102 -6.06 -2.25 -27.74
C GLN A 102 -5.15 -1.21 -27.09
N ARG A 103 -3.90 -1.16 -27.55
CA ARG A 103 -2.98 -0.09 -27.17
C ARG A 103 -3.52 1.24 -27.69
N GLY A 104 -3.54 2.25 -26.83
CA GLY A 104 -3.90 3.59 -27.23
C GLY A 104 -2.80 4.27 -28.04
N GLU A 105 -3.14 5.43 -28.60
CA GLU A 105 -2.19 6.28 -29.29
C GLU A 105 -1.12 6.82 -28.32
N TYR A 106 0.02 7.19 -28.87
CA TYR A 106 1.15 7.79 -28.13
C TYR A 106 1.09 9.32 -28.03
N THR A 107 0.14 9.94 -28.75
CA THR A 107 -0.05 11.39 -28.83
C THR A 107 -1.53 11.78 -28.75
N GLY A 108 -2.35 10.92 -28.14
CA GLY A 108 -3.80 11.13 -28.06
C GLY A 108 -4.17 12.25 -27.09
N GLU A 109 -5.45 12.62 -27.05
CA GLU A 109 -5.93 13.77 -26.26
C GLU A 109 -6.08 13.45 -24.77
N VAL A 110 -6.34 12.19 -24.41
CA VAL A 110 -6.64 11.78 -23.04
C VAL A 110 -5.39 11.43 -22.28
N PHE A 111 -4.84 12.43 -21.58
CA PHE A 111 -3.61 12.30 -20.80
C PHE A 111 -2.49 11.63 -21.62
N GLY A 112 -2.40 11.97 -22.92
CA GLY A 112 -1.39 11.44 -23.85
C GLY A 112 -1.81 10.18 -24.61
N SER A 113 -3.02 9.65 -24.39
CA SER A 113 -3.55 8.49 -25.11
C SER A 113 -4.93 8.70 -25.74
N SER A 114 -5.46 7.66 -26.39
CA SER A 114 -6.66 7.72 -27.25
C SER A 114 -7.89 8.26 -26.52
N ASP A 115 -8.73 8.97 -27.27
CA ASP A 115 -10.00 9.57 -26.80
C ASP A 115 -11.12 8.57 -26.54
N ARG A 116 -11.00 7.39 -27.14
CA ARG A 116 -11.90 6.24 -26.99
C ARG A 116 -11.09 5.00 -26.62
N TRP A 117 -11.58 4.23 -25.67
CA TRP A 117 -11.00 2.95 -25.28
C TRP A 117 -12.09 1.96 -24.87
N ASN A 118 -11.78 0.67 -24.98
CA ASN A 118 -12.59 -0.39 -24.41
C ASN A 118 -11.82 -1.01 -23.24
N GLY A 119 -12.28 -0.75 -22.01
CA GLY A 119 -11.65 -1.17 -20.77
C GLY A 119 -11.69 -0.10 -19.68
N LEU A 120 -10.63 -0.05 -18.87
CA LEU A 120 -10.48 0.81 -17.71
C LEU A 120 -9.37 1.83 -17.91
N ALA A 121 -9.65 3.07 -17.52
CA ALA A 121 -8.67 4.11 -17.28
C ALA A 121 -8.70 4.49 -15.80
N VAL A 122 -7.54 4.49 -15.13
CA VAL A 122 -7.38 5.12 -13.81
C VAL A 122 -6.55 6.38 -14.00
N ILE A 123 -7.19 7.52 -13.91
CA ILE A 123 -6.64 8.83 -14.26
C ILE A 123 -6.28 9.56 -12.97
N PHE A 124 -5.10 10.15 -12.95
CA PHE A 124 -4.56 11.01 -11.90
C PHE A 124 -4.54 12.42 -12.46
N ASP A 125 -5.65 13.13 -12.26
CA ASP A 125 -5.89 14.44 -12.82
C ASP A 125 -5.39 15.53 -11.86
N SER A 126 -4.49 16.37 -12.35
CA SER A 126 -3.87 17.43 -11.57
C SER A 126 -4.49 18.80 -11.78
N PHE A 127 -5.19 19.00 -12.89
CA PHE A 127 -5.64 20.31 -13.32
C PHE A 127 -7.15 20.41 -13.25
N ASP A 128 -7.64 21.50 -12.68
CA ASP A 128 -9.05 21.77 -12.49
C ASP A 128 -9.60 22.46 -13.75
N ASN A 129 -10.07 21.69 -14.73
CA ASN A 129 -10.62 22.27 -15.97
C ASN A 129 -12.02 22.86 -15.74
N ASP A 130 -12.80 22.29 -14.82
CA ASP A 130 -14.18 22.71 -14.55
C ASP A 130 -14.33 23.80 -13.47
N ASN A 131 -13.21 24.20 -12.85
CA ASN A 131 -13.08 25.21 -11.79
C ASN A 131 -13.91 24.92 -10.54
N LYS A 132 -14.11 23.64 -10.19
CA LYS A 132 -14.81 23.25 -8.95
C LYS A 132 -13.88 23.04 -7.76
N HIS A 133 -12.57 23.26 -7.91
CA HIS A 133 -11.56 23.19 -6.86
C HIS A 133 -11.48 21.83 -6.16
N ASN A 134 -11.62 20.77 -6.96
CA ASN A 134 -11.63 19.37 -6.54
C ASN A 134 -10.47 18.57 -7.16
N ASN A 135 -9.34 19.22 -7.46
CA ASN A 135 -8.13 18.60 -8.00
C ASN A 135 -6.94 18.84 -7.04
N PRO A 136 -5.94 17.94 -6.95
CA PRO A 136 -5.81 16.72 -7.76
C PRO A 136 -6.81 15.61 -7.39
N TYR A 137 -7.30 14.92 -8.41
CA TYR A 137 -8.35 13.90 -8.31
C TYR A 137 -7.90 12.60 -8.97
N ILE A 138 -8.13 11.48 -8.28
CA ILE A 138 -7.89 10.13 -8.84
C ILE A 138 -9.24 9.55 -9.21
N MET A 139 -9.43 9.15 -10.46
CA MET A 139 -10.69 8.63 -10.96
C MET A 139 -10.53 7.34 -11.77
N ALA A 140 -11.48 6.43 -11.63
CA ALA A 140 -11.67 5.32 -12.55
C ALA A 140 -12.77 5.64 -13.56
N VAL A 141 -12.49 5.40 -14.83
CA VAL A 141 -13.42 5.60 -15.95
C VAL A 141 -13.47 4.31 -16.78
N LEU A 142 -14.67 3.75 -16.88
CA LEU A 142 -14.94 2.60 -17.74
C LEU A 142 -15.50 3.08 -19.07
N ASN A 143 -15.01 2.48 -20.15
CA ASN A 143 -15.47 2.79 -21.49
C ASN A 143 -15.55 1.50 -22.32
N ASP A 144 -16.52 1.44 -23.23
CA ASP A 144 -16.78 0.31 -24.12
C ASP A 144 -16.26 0.57 -25.55
N GLY A 145 -15.59 1.72 -25.75
CA GLY A 145 -15.07 2.19 -27.03
C GLY A 145 -15.97 3.20 -27.72
N THR A 146 -17.17 3.49 -27.19
CA THR A 146 -18.15 4.37 -27.84
C THR A 146 -18.08 5.82 -27.36
N LYS A 147 -17.67 6.04 -26.10
CA LYS A 147 -17.70 7.37 -25.47
C LYS A 147 -16.38 8.09 -25.66
N VAL A 148 -16.44 9.37 -26.00
CA VAL A 148 -15.28 10.29 -25.97
C VAL A 148 -15.17 10.87 -24.57
N PHE A 149 -13.97 10.86 -23.99
CA PHE A 149 -13.75 11.43 -22.66
C PHE A 149 -13.89 12.95 -22.67
N ASP A 150 -14.65 13.50 -21.71
CA ASP A 150 -14.87 14.94 -21.59
C ASP A 150 -13.85 15.60 -20.67
N HIS A 151 -12.77 16.11 -21.26
CA HIS A 151 -11.75 16.89 -20.56
C HIS A 151 -12.25 18.24 -20.02
N LYS A 152 -13.36 18.79 -20.52
CA LYS A 152 -13.81 20.11 -20.07
C LYS A 152 -14.52 20.05 -18.73
N SER A 153 -15.06 18.89 -18.38
CA SER A 153 -15.80 18.63 -17.14
C SER A 153 -15.13 17.58 -16.26
N ASP A 154 -13.83 17.34 -16.47
CA ASP A 154 -13.00 16.36 -15.76
C ASP A 154 -13.63 14.97 -15.70
N GLY A 155 -14.33 14.57 -16.78
CA GLY A 155 -15.01 13.29 -16.86
C GLY A 155 -16.10 13.07 -15.81
N SER A 156 -16.63 14.13 -15.19
CA SER A 156 -17.56 14.05 -14.04
C SER A 156 -18.81 13.18 -14.29
N GLN A 157 -19.31 13.13 -15.53
CA GLN A 157 -20.45 12.28 -15.92
C GLN A 157 -20.06 10.86 -16.34
N GLN A 158 -18.76 10.58 -16.48
CA GLN A 158 -18.20 9.32 -16.95
C GLN A 158 -17.47 8.56 -15.83
N LEU A 159 -17.32 9.19 -14.67
CA LEU A 159 -16.71 8.66 -13.47
C LEU A 159 -17.46 7.42 -12.96
N LEU A 160 -16.72 6.32 -12.77
CA LEU A 160 -17.20 5.17 -12.00
C LEU A 160 -17.10 5.45 -10.50
N SER A 161 -15.89 5.81 -10.06
CA SER A 161 -15.57 6.17 -8.68
C SER A 161 -14.22 6.89 -8.65
N GLY A 162 -13.99 7.70 -7.62
CA GLY A 162 -12.75 8.45 -7.47
C GLY A 162 -12.52 8.93 -6.05
N CYS A 163 -11.37 9.58 -5.82
CA CYS A 163 -11.04 10.19 -4.54
C CYS A 163 -10.17 11.45 -4.72
N LEU A 164 -10.29 12.38 -3.78
CA LEU A 164 -9.42 13.56 -3.68
C LEU A 164 -8.10 13.16 -3.02
N ARG A 165 -7.01 13.22 -3.80
CA ARG A 165 -5.67 12.91 -3.32
C ARG A 165 -4.66 13.78 -4.06
N ASP A 166 -4.00 14.64 -3.31
CA ASP A 166 -2.85 15.37 -3.83
C ASP A 166 -1.66 14.41 -3.97
N PHE A 167 -1.17 14.27 -5.19
CA PHE A 167 -0.04 13.41 -5.57
C PHE A 167 1.15 14.21 -6.11
N ARG A 168 1.09 15.55 -6.09
CA ARG A 168 2.11 16.41 -6.68
C ARG A 168 3.15 16.84 -5.64
N ASN A 169 4.39 17.02 -6.10
CA ASN A 169 5.48 17.60 -5.31
C ASN A 169 5.67 16.95 -3.93
N LYS A 170 5.47 15.62 -3.84
CA LYS A 170 5.63 14.85 -2.61
C LYS A 170 7.10 14.55 -2.33
N PRO A 171 7.52 14.51 -1.04
CA PRO A 171 8.92 14.27 -0.69
C PRO A 171 9.40 12.86 -1.09
N PHE A 172 8.53 11.85 -1.00
CA PHE A 172 8.77 10.49 -1.47
C PHE A 172 7.90 10.18 -2.69
N PRO A 173 8.29 9.21 -3.55
CA PRO A 173 7.46 8.76 -4.64
C PRO A 173 6.05 8.36 -4.16
N THR A 174 5.03 8.82 -4.88
CA THR A 174 3.65 8.37 -4.67
C THR A 174 3.48 6.98 -5.26
N ARG A 175 2.56 6.20 -4.70
CA ARG A 175 2.23 4.88 -5.24
C ARG A 175 0.74 4.69 -5.38
N ALA A 176 0.33 3.97 -6.40
CA ALA A 176 -1.04 3.53 -6.59
C ALA A 176 -1.06 2.02 -6.77
N ARG A 177 -1.84 1.34 -5.93
CA ARG A 177 -2.08 -0.10 -6.04
C ARG A 177 -3.50 -0.32 -6.53
N ILE A 178 -3.62 -0.85 -7.74
CA ILE A 178 -4.88 -1.08 -8.44
C ILE A 178 -5.12 -2.58 -8.48
N GLU A 179 -6.10 -3.05 -7.72
CA GLU A 179 -6.47 -4.45 -7.63
C GLU A 179 -7.80 -4.69 -8.37
N TYR A 180 -7.80 -5.62 -9.31
CA TYR A 180 -9.02 -6.14 -9.93
C TYR A 180 -9.15 -7.64 -9.62
N TYR A 181 -10.05 -7.95 -8.68
CA TYR A 181 -10.28 -9.30 -8.18
C TYR A 181 -11.77 -9.58 -8.07
N LEU A 182 -12.24 -10.68 -8.66
CA LEU A 182 -13.67 -11.08 -8.64
C LEU A 182 -14.63 -9.92 -8.96
N ASN A 183 -14.42 -9.27 -10.10
CA ASN A 183 -15.23 -8.14 -10.59
C ASN A 183 -15.30 -6.94 -9.63
N THR A 184 -14.33 -6.83 -8.72
CA THR A 184 -14.19 -5.71 -7.80
C THR A 184 -12.89 -4.98 -8.10
N LEU A 185 -13.02 -3.69 -8.37
CA LEU A 185 -11.89 -2.79 -8.54
C LEU A 185 -11.63 -2.06 -7.22
N THR A 186 -10.45 -2.25 -6.64
CA THR A 186 -10.02 -1.52 -5.45
C THR A 186 -8.76 -0.74 -5.76
N VAL A 187 -8.77 0.56 -5.48
CA VAL A 187 -7.60 1.43 -5.64
C VAL A 187 -7.13 1.90 -4.28
N TYR A 188 -5.88 1.59 -3.97
CA TYR A 188 -5.17 2.11 -2.82
C TYR A 188 -4.16 3.15 -3.27
N PHE A 189 -3.89 4.13 -2.42
CA PHE A 189 -2.99 5.22 -2.71
C PHE A 189 -2.04 5.49 -1.53
N HIS A 190 -0.75 5.61 -1.84
CA HIS A 190 0.29 6.04 -0.92
C HIS A 190 0.67 7.48 -1.25
N ASN A 191 0.44 8.39 -0.30
CA ASN A 191 0.50 9.84 -0.52
C ASN A 191 1.92 10.44 -0.59
N GLY A 192 2.97 9.62 -0.44
CA GLY A 192 4.37 10.05 -0.59
C GLY A 192 4.89 10.92 0.55
N MET A 193 4.21 10.96 1.71
CA MET A 193 4.67 11.70 2.90
C MET A 193 5.63 10.88 3.78
N THR A 194 5.59 9.56 3.68
CA THR A 194 6.47 8.63 4.40
C THR A 194 7.31 7.82 3.42
N ASN A 195 8.40 7.23 3.89
CA ASN A 195 9.19 6.25 3.13
C ASN A 195 8.70 4.81 3.34
N ASN A 196 7.64 4.61 4.12
CA ASN A 196 7.10 3.30 4.44
C ASN A 196 6.26 2.79 3.26
N GLU A 197 6.79 1.81 2.53
CA GLU A 197 6.15 1.25 1.34
C GLU A 197 4.76 0.64 1.58
N ALA A 198 4.42 0.32 2.83
CA ALA A 198 3.14 -0.29 3.19
C ALA A 198 2.05 0.71 3.59
N ASP A 199 2.34 2.01 3.63
CA ASP A 199 1.43 3.07 4.10
C ASP A 199 0.38 3.46 3.05
N TYR A 200 -0.37 2.46 2.60
CA TYR A 200 -1.45 2.60 1.63
C TYR A 200 -2.76 2.95 2.33
N GLU A 201 -3.45 3.97 1.81
CA GLU A 201 -4.82 4.31 2.17
C GLU A 201 -5.79 3.85 1.08
N LEU A 202 -7.02 3.50 1.46
CA LEU A 202 -8.07 3.25 0.48
C LEU A 202 -8.46 4.57 -0.22
N CYS A 203 -8.37 4.60 -1.55
CA CYS A 203 -8.90 5.69 -2.37
C CYS A 203 -10.36 5.45 -2.70
N PHE A 204 -10.67 4.34 -3.38
CA PHE A 204 -12.03 3.90 -3.61
C PHE A 204 -12.11 2.39 -3.89
N ARG A 205 -13.33 1.86 -3.80
CA ARG A 205 -13.69 0.49 -4.18
C ARG A 205 -14.97 0.53 -5.00
N ALA A 206 -14.98 -0.14 -6.14
CA ALA A 206 -16.14 -0.28 -7.01
C ALA A 206 -16.41 -1.76 -7.29
N GLU A 207 -17.64 -2.19 -7.03
CA GLU A 207 -18.09 -3.57 -7.24
C GLU A 207 -18.83 -3.71 -8.58
N ASN A 208 -18.98 -4.94 -9.06
CA ASN A 208 -19.64 -5.26 -10.33
C ASN A 208 -18.98 -4.58 -11.56
N VAL A 209 -17.67 -4.39 -11.50
CA VAL A 209 -16.86 -3.89 -12.61
C VAL A 209 -16.61 -5.04 -13.58
N VAL A 210 -16.96 -4.86 -14.85
CA VAL A 210 -16.75 -5.86 -15.90
C VAL A 210 -15.70 -5.33 -16.86
N LEU A 211 -14.52 -5.96 -16.86
CA LEU A 211 -13.44 -5.65 -17.79
C LEU A 211 -13.35 -6.69 -18.91
N PRO A 212 -12.96 -6.29 -20.13
CA PRO A 212 -12.73 -7.23 -21.22
C PRO A 212 -11.51 -8.12 -20.92
N ARG A 213 -11.55 -9.39 -21.33
CA ARG A 213 -10.40 -10.29 -21.17
C ARG A 213 -9.29 -9.93 -22.17
N GLY A 214 -8.04 -10.06 -21.74
CA GLY A 214 -6.89 -9.85 -22.62
C GLY A 214 -6.55 -8.39 -22.90
N GLY A 215 -6.67 -7.51 -21.90
CA GLY A 215 -6.25 -6.11 -22.03
C GLY A 215 -4.73 -5.92 -22.05
N TYR A 216 -4.28 -4.90 -22.75
CA TYR A 216 -2.94 -4.33 -22.65
C TYR A 216 -2.85 -3.42 -21.44
N LEU A 217 -1.66 -3.37 -20.84
CA LEU A 217 -1.34 -2.39 -19.80
C LEU A 217 -0.69 -1.17 -20.44
N GLY A 218 -1.09 0.01 -20.00
CA GLY A 218 -0.56 1.26 -20.49
C GLY A 218 -0.39 2.29 -19.38
N LEU A 219 0.55 3.19 -19.59
CA LEU A 219 0.70 4.42 -18.84
C LEU A 219 0.89 5.56 -19.83
N SER A 220 0.22 6.68 -19.61
CA SER A 220 0.40 7.88 -20.43
C SER A 220 0.35 9.13 -19.56
N ALA A 221 0.95 10.21 -20.05
CA ALA A 221 0.82 11.53 -19.46
C ALA A 221 0.76 12.60 -20.55
N ALA A 222 0.20 13.75 -20.20
CA ALA A 222 0.21 14.93 -21.04
C ALA A 222 0.40 16.21 -20.23
N THR A 223 0.83 17.26 -20.94
CA THR A 223 0.89 18.63 -20.43
C THR A 223 0.17 19.58 -21.37
N GLY A 224 -0.54 20.55 -20.80
CA GLY A 224 -1.18 21.64 -21.53
C GLY A 224 -0.36 22.93 -21.52
N GLY A 225 -1.02 24.01 -21.10
CA GLY A 225 -0.38 25.33 -20.92
C GLY A 225 0.48 25.42 -19.67
N LEU A 226 0.08 24.70 -18.61
CA LEU A 226 0.92 24.35 -17.47
C LEU A 226 1.55 22.98 -17.73
N ALA A 227 2.70 22.73 -17.10
CA ALA A 227 3.46 21.51 -17.37
C ALA A 227 4.22 21.05 -16.13
N ASP A 228 4.01 19.78 -15.79
CA ASP A 228 4.76 19.04 -14.79
C ASP A 228 5.59 17.92 -15.44
N ASP A 229 6.66 17.51 -14.75
CA ASP A 229 7.36 16.27 -15.06
C ASP A 229 6.53 15.09 -14.53
N HIS A 230 6.22 14.13 -15.40
CA HIS A 230 5.46 12.92 -15.08
C HIS A 230 6.37 11.70 -15.19
N ASP A 231 6.96 11.30 -14.08
CA ASP A 231 7.96 10.22 -14.02
C ASP A 231 7.34 8.96 -13.38
N VAL A 232 7.42 7.82 -14.07
CA VAL A 232 7.06 6.51 -13.53
C VAL A 232 8.32 5.73 -13.23
N ILE A 233 8.52 5.42 -11.96
CA ILE A 233 9.69 4.68 -11.47
C ILE A 233 9.48 3.19 -11.74
N HIS A 234 8.32 2.65 -11.41
CA HIS A 234 7.99 1.26 -11.73
C HIS A 234 6.51 1.04 -11.95
N LEU A 235 6.24 -0.03 -12.69
CA LEU A 235 4.94 -0.70 -12.75
C LEU A 235 5.20 -2.19 -12.50
N LEU A 236 4.60 -2.73 -11.44
CA LEU A 236 4.73 -4.14 -11.06
C LEU A 236 3.39 -4.82 -11.17
N THR A 237 3.33 -5.90 -11.94
CA THR A 237 2.12 -6.69 -12.15
C THR A 237 2.18 -8.00 -11.37
N THR A 238 1.13 -8.28 -10.63
CA THR A 238 0.94 -9.54 -9.89
C THR A 238 -0.37 -10.18 -10.36
N SER A 239 -0.31 -11.41 -10.87
CA SER A 239 -1.49 -12.21 -11.15
C SER A 239 -2.06 -12.80 -9.85
N LEU A 240 -3.40 -12.81 -9.75
CA LEU A 240 -4.13 -13.32 -8.60
C LEU A 240 -4.84 -14.61 -9.00
N HIS A 241 -4.66 -15.67 -8.23
CA HIS A 241 -5.29 -16.97 -8.47
C HIS A 241 -6.07 -17.43 -7.26
N THR A 242 -7.27 -17.96 -7.49
CA THR A 242 -7.97 -18.75 -6.47
C THR A 242 -7.26 -20.10 -6.36
N GLN A 243 -7.11 -20.63 -5.14
CA GLN A 243 -6.48 -21.94 -4.93
C GLN A 243 -7.19 -23.10 -5.66
N GLN A 244 -8.40 -22.90 -6.18
CA GLN A 244 -9.09 -23.90 -7.01
C GLN A 244 -8.56 -23.98 -8.45
N GLN A 245 -7.80 -22.99 -8.93
CA GLN A 245 -7.26 -22.97 -10.30
C GLN A 245 -5.87 -23.64 -10.45
N THR A 246 -5.32 -24.26 -9.40
CA THR A 246 -4.17 -25.18 -9.55
C THR A 246 -4.54 -26.51 -10.21
N GLY A 247 -5.79 -26.70 -10.63
CA GLY A 247 -6.27 -27.91 -11.32
C GLY A 247 -6.07 -27.98 -12.84
N SER A 248 -5.50 -26.95 -13.50
CA SER A 248 -5.34 -26.96 -14.97
C SER A 248 -4.06 -26.33 -15.51
N GLY A 249 -3.00 -26.29 -14.71
CA GLY A 249 -1.64 -26.26 -15.25
C GLY A 249 -1.21 -27.70 -15.47
N GLN A 250 -0.65 -28.04 -16.63
CA GLN A 250 -0.01 -29.34 -16.87
C GLN A 250 0.69 -29.80 -15.59
N GLN A 251 0.30 -30.95 -15.05
CA GLN A 251 1.15 -31.64 -14.09
C GLN A 251 2.46 -31.88 -14.81
N MET A 252 3.44 -31.02 -14.60
CA MET A 252 4.82 -31.36 -14.86
C MET A 252 5.04 -32.68 -14.15
N SER A 253 5.46 -33.70 -14.90
CA SER A 253 5.72 -35.00 -14.32
C SER A 253 6.68 -34.85 -13.14
N SER A 254 6.56 -35.72 -12.13
CA SER A 254 7.51 -35.80 -11.01
C SER A 254 8.97 -35.71 -11.48
N ASP A 255 9.24 -36.28 -12.65
CA ASP A 255 10.56 -36.31 -13.28
C ASP A 255 11.01 -34.94 -13.81
N GLU A 256 10.10 -34.16 -14.40
CA GLU A 256 10.38 -32.78 -14.85
C GLU A 256 10.64 -31.84 -13.67
N GLN A 257 9.91 -32.01 -12.56
CA GLN A 257 10.08 -31.19 -11.37
C GLN A 257 11.41 -31.53 -10.66
N GLN A 258 11.81 -32.80 -10.64
CA GLN A 258 13.14 -33.21 -10.18
C GLN A 258 14.25 -32.69 -11.09
N LYS A 259 14.09 -32.74 -12.41
CA LYS A 259 15.08 -32.24 -13.37
C LYS A 259 15.29 -30.73 -13.25
N LEU A 260 14.21 -29.95 -13.12
CA LEU A 260 14.30 -28.51 -12.87
C LEU A 260 14.94 -28.17 -11.52
N SER A 261 14.68 -28.97 -10.48
CA SER A 261 15.34 -28.79 -9.18
C SER A 261 16.84 -29.09 -9.23
N GLN A 262 17.25 -30.09 -10.01
CA GLN A 262 18.66 -30.41 -10.26
C GLN A 262 19.35 -29.33 -11.08
N GLU A 263 18.73 -28.85 -12.17
CA GLU A 263 19.27 -27.74 -12.97
C GLU A 263 19.42 -26.47 -12.14
N TYR A 264 18.46 -26.17 -11.25
CA TYR A 264 18.56 -25.02 -10.34
C TYR A 264 19.73 -25.17 -9.34
N GLN A 265 19.93 -26.37 -8.79
CA GLN A 265 21.07 -26.65 -7.91
C GLN A 265 22.41 -26.60 -8.63
N GLU A 266 22.49 -27.11 -9.86
CA GLU A 266 23.70 -26.98 -10.69
C GLU A 266 23.98 -25.53 -11.04
N TYR A 267 22.95 -24.75 -11.34
CA TYR A 267 23.09 -23.32 -11.61
C TYR A 267 23.60 -22.56 -10.39
N GLN A 268 23.06 -22.85 -9.20
CA GLN A 268 23.55 -22.26 -7.94
C GLN A 268 25.03 -22.63 -7.68
N LYS A 269 25.41 -23.89 -7.88
CA LYS A 269 26.82 -24.31 -7.74
C LYS A 269 27.74 -23.61 -8.72
N LYS A 270 27.32 -23.45 -9.99
CA LYS A 270 28.10 -22.72 -11.01
C LYS A 270 28.24 -21.25 -10.64
N LEU A 271 27.19 -20.62 -10.10
CA LEU A 271 27.23 -19.23 -9.65
C LEU A 271 28.20 -19.05 -8.47
N GLU A 272 28.21 -19.99 -7.52
CA GLU A 272 29.17 -20.00 -6.40
C GLU A 272 30.61 -20.20 -6.89
N GLN A 273 30.84 -21.16 -7.80
CA GLN A 273 32.17 -21.36 -8.41
C GLN A 273 32.65 -20.10 -9.15
N GLN A 274 31.80 -19.47 -9.95
CA GLN A 274 32.15 -18.23 -10.64
C GLN A 274 32.43 -17.08 -9.67
N LYS A 275 31.68 -16.97 -8.57
CA LYS A 275 31.98 -16.01 -7.50
C LYS A 275 33.34 -16.29 -6.85
N GLU A 276 33.70 -17.55 -6.66
CA GLU A 276 34.96 -17.95 -6.04
C GLU A 276 36.15 -17.78 -7.01
N GLU A 277 35.97 -18.08 -8.29
CA GLU A 277 36.94 -17.79 -9.36
C GLU A 277 37.15 -16.28 -9.49
N TYR A 278 36.07 -15.49 -9.52
CA TYR A 278 36.15 -14.02 -9.51
C TYR A 278 36.93 -13.53 -8.27
N ARG A 279 36.65 -14.10 -7.09
CA ARG A 279 37.35 -13.78 -5.83
C ARG A 279 38.83 -14.17 -5.86
N LYS A 280 39.23 -15.20 -6.60
CA LYS A 280 40.63 -15.62 -6.80
C LYS A 280 41.36 -14.75 -7.83
N GLU A 281 40.67 -14.31 -8.87
CA GLU A 281 41.22 -13.46 -9.94
C GLU A 281 41.31 -11.98 -9.53
N HIS A 282 40.50 -11.53 -8.56
CA HIS A 282 40.45 -10.14 -8.10
C HIS A 282 40.72 -10.04 -6.58
N PRO A 283 41.92 -10.43 -6.09
CA PRO A 283 42.26 -10.45 -4.67
C PRO A 283 42.27 -9.04 -4.02
N ASP A 284 42.46 -7.99 -4.82
CA ASP A 284 42.54 -6.60 -4.33
C ASP A 284 41.16 -5.91 -4.22
N GLU A 285 40.11 -6.34 -4.95
CA GLU A 285 38.75 -5.75 -4.82
C GLU A 285 37.94 -6.36 -3.65
N VAL A 286 38.31 -7.56 -3.21
CA VAL A 286 37.59 -8.30 -2.15
C VAL A 286 37.96 -7.80 -0.76
N ARG A 287 39.14 -7.17 -0.62
CA ARG A 287 39.62 -6.67 0.67
C ARG A 287 38.89 -5.41 1.14
N ASP A 288 38.25 -4.68 0.23
CA ASP A 288 37.59 -3.40 0.51
C ASP A 288 36.06 -3.49 0.63
N LYS A 289 35.44 -4.67 0.53
CA LYS A 289 33.95 -4.78 0.50
C LYS A 289 33.29 -5.70 1.51
N ASP A 290 34.02 -6.60 2.16
CA ASP A 290 33.39 -7.60 3.05
C ASP A 290 33.60 -7.33 4.56
N GLY A 291 34.14 -6.17 4.98
CA GLY A 291 34.40 -5.95 6.41
C GLY A 291 34.49 -4.53 6.96
N GLU A 292 34.41 -3.46 6.17
CA GLU A 292 34.71 -2.10 6.69
C GLU A 292 33.63 -1.04 6.43
N PHE A 293 32.53 -1.35 5.74
CA PHE A 293 31.49 -0.35 5.47
C PHE A 293 30.22 -0.47 6.32
N ASP A 294 29.98 -1.62 6.96
CA ASP A 294 28.74 -1.86 7.74
C ASP A 294 28.89 -1.55 9.25
N ASP A 295 30.12 -1.44 9.76
CA ASP A 295 30.41 -1.32 11.20
C ASP A 295 30.87 0.09 11.65
N TRP A 296 30.93 1.06 10.73
CA TRP A 296 31.46 2.41 11.02
C TRP A 296 30.38 3.50 11.23
N PHE A 297 29.12 3.14 11.50
CA PHE A 297 28.06 4.14 11.77
C PHE A 297 26.93 3.73 12.72
N GLU A 298 27.12 2.77 13.65
CA GLU A 298 26.21 2.65 14.80
C GLU A 298 26.91 3.17 16.06
N SER A 299 26.62 4.44 16.43
CA SER A 299 26.93 4.92 17.78
C SER A 299 26.06 4.19 18.81
N ASP A 300 26.55 3.98 20.04
CA ASP A 300 25.77 3.33 21.12
C ASP A 300 24.38 3.97 21.31
N ALA A 301 24.27 5.29 21.07
CA ALA A 301 23.00 6.01 21.09
C ALA A 301 22.01 5.57 19.99
N GLN A 302 22.46 5.21 18.78
CA GLN A 302 21.60 4.67 17.72
C GLN A 302 21.15 3.24 18.03
N ARG A 303 22.01 2.45 18.68
CA ARG A 303 21.65 1.09 19.09
C ARG A 303 20.57 1.11 20.18
N GLU A 304 20.68 2.01 21.15
CA GLU A 304 19.63 2.25 22.15
C GLU A 304 18.36 2.81 21.51
N LEU A 305 18.48 3.77 20.58
CA LEU A 305 17.32 4.32 19.86
C LEU A 305 16.60 3.25 19.03
N ARG A 306 17.33 2.33 18.40
CA ARG A 306 16.79 1.19 17.65
C ARG A 306 16.09 0.20 18.56
N GLN A 307 16.65 -0.11 19.73
CA GLN A 307 15.98 -0.96 20.73
C GLN A 307 14.71 -0.30 21.27
N ILE A 308 14.73 1.02 21.51
CA ILE A 308 13.53 1.77 21.92
C ILE A 308 12.48 1.77 20.80
N PHE A 309 12.87 1.99 19.54
CA PHE A 309 11.95 1.97 18.40
C PHE A 309 11.38 0.59 18.13
N GLN A 310 12.20 -0.47 18.27
CA GLN A 310 11.72 -1.85 18.17
C GLN A 310 10.76 -2.18 19.31
N GLY A 311 11.06 -1.76 20.55
CA GLY A 311 10.15 -1.88 21.68
C GLY A 311 8.84 -1.13 21.47
N GLN A 312 8.89 0.11 20.97
CA GLN A 312 7.69 0.90 20.69
C GLN A 312 6.86 0.33 19.54
N THR A 313 7.49 -0.17 18.48
CA THR A 313 6.79 -0.82 17.36
C THR A 313 6.07 -2.07 17.84
N GLN A 314 6.73 -2.89 18.66
CA GLN A 314 6.15 -4.09 19.23
C GLN A 314 4.97 -3.77 20.17
N ILE A 315 5.08 -2.72 20.99
CA ILE A 315 3.98 -2.24 21.84
C ILE A 315 2.82 -1.71 20.99
N HIS A 316 3.12 -0.97 19.92
CA HIS A 316 2.10 -0.43 19.01
C HIS A 316 1.34 -1.54 18.27
N ASP A 317 2.05 -2.60 17.85
CA ASP A 317 1.44 -3.76 17.20
C ASP A 317 0.58 -4.58 18.18
N ILE A 318 1.03 -4.72 19.43
CA ILE A 318 0.21 -5.33 20.49
C ILE A 318 -1.04 -4.48 20.76
N LEU A 319 -0.93 -3.16 20.82
CA LEU A 319 -2.06 -2.23 20.99
C LEU A 319 -3.05 -2.29 19.82
N ARG A 320 -2.56 -2.36 18.57
CA ARG A 320 -3.43 -2.55 17.39
C ARG A 320 -4.09 -3.93 17.41
N GLY A 321 -3.35 -4.97 17.78
CA GLY A 321 -3.87 -6.32 17.93
C GLY A 321 -4.95 -6.41 19.01
N LEU A 322 -4.76 -5.73 20.13
CA LEU A 322 -5.75 -5.61 21.20
C LEU A 322 -6.98 -4.84 20.73
N ASN A 323 -6.82 -3.69 20.05
CA ASN A 323 -7.95 -2.94 19.49
C ASN A 323 -8.76 -3.77 18.50
N LYS A 324 -8.10 -4.51 17.58
CA LYS A 324 -8.78 -5.42 16.65
C LYS A 324 -9.54 -6.53 17.38
N LYS A 325 -8.94 -7.16 18.39
CA LYS A 325 -9.62 -8.19 19.20
C LYS A 325 -10.78 -7.63 20.01
N VAL A 326 -10.66 -6.41 20.54
CA VAL A 326 -11.75 -5.73 21.25
C VAL A 326 -12.90 -5.43 20.30
N ASP A 327 -12.62 -4.91 19.10
CA ASP A 327 -13.65 -4.65 18.08
C ASP A 327 -14.32 -5.96 17.60
N GLU A 328 -13.57 -7.05 17.49
CA GLU A 328 -14.10 -8.38 17.19
C GLU A 328 -15.00 -8.92 18.32
N VAL A 329 -14.63 -8.72 19.59
CA VAL A 329 -15.43 -9.13 20.75
C VAL A 329 -16.70 -8.29 20.87
N ILE A 330 -16.62 -6.98 20.65
CA ILE A 330 -17.79 -6.08 20.61
C ILE A 330 -18.74 -6.52 19.47
N GLY A 331 -18.21 -6.77 18.27
CA GLY A 331 -19.01 -7.23 17.14
C GLY A 331 -19.68 -8.59 17.39
N LYS A 332 -18.96 -9.53 18.02
CA LYS A 332 -19.51 -10.84 18.41
C LYS A 332 -20.60 -10.72 19.48
N GLN A 333 -20.43 -9.83 20.47
CA GLN A 333 -21.46 -9.56 21.47
C GLN A 333 -22.69 -8.84 20.89
N MET A 334 -22.51 -7.88 19.99
CA MET A 334 -23.64 -7.20 19.32
C MET A 334 -24.45 -8.17 18.45
N ASN A 335 -23.77 -9.06 17.72
CA ASN A 335 -24.43 -10.09 16.91
C ASN A 335 -25.11 -11.18 17.74
N SER A 336 -24.56 -11.55 18.90
CA SER A 336 -25.21 -12.52 19.80
C SER A 336 -26.41 -11.90 20.53
N LEU A 337 -26.33 -10.64 20.94
CA LEU A 337 -27.46 -9.87 21.49
C LEU A 337 -28.56 -9.65 20.46
N SER A 338 -28.23 -9.35 19.20
CA SER A 338 -29.24 -9.17 18.15
C SER A 338 -29.95 -10.48 17.81
N MET A 339 -29.21 -11.60 17.74
CA MET A 339 -29.77 -12.96 17.59
C MET A 339 -30.69 -13.32 18.76
N LEU A 340 -30.26 -13.10 20.01
CA LEU A 340 -31.07 -13.42 21.18
C LEU A 340 -32.31 -12.51 21.29
N THR A 341 -32.20 -11.24 20.92
CA THR A 341 -33.33 -10.29 20.88
C THR A 341 -34.34 -10.69 19.79
N ALA A 342 -33.86 -11.19 18.63
CA ALA A 342 -34.71 -11.73 17.58
C ALA A 342 -35.46 -13.00 18.03
N VAL A 343 -34.80 -13.90 18.78
CA VAL A 343 -35.44 -15.09 19.36
C VAL A 343 -36.47 -14.72 20.43
N TYR A 344 -36.18 -13.75 21.30
CA TYR A 344 -37.10 -13.32 22.36
C TYR A 344 -38.33 -12.57 21.80
N SER A 345 -38.14 -11.68 20.81
CA SER A 345 -39.24 -10.95 20.16
C SER A 345 -40.19 -11.85 19.36
N HIS A 346 -39.74 -13.00 18.86
CA HIS A 346 -40.62 -14.00 18.26
C HIS A 346 -41.53 -14.72 19.28
N THR A 347 -41.22 -14.66 20.58
CA THR A 347 -42.04 -15.31 21.63
C THR A 347 -43.12 -14.42 22.24
N GLN A 348 -43.13 -13.11 21.95
CA GLN A 348 -44.19 -12.19 22.38
C GLN A 348 -44.66 -11.30 21.24
N GLY A 349 -45.66 -11.76 20.49
CA GLY A 349 -46.50 -10.84 19.71
C GLY A 349 -47.27 -11.45 18.54
N GLN A 350 -48.44 -12.03 18.80
CA GLN A 350 -49.63 -11.88 17.94
C GLN A 350 -50.90 -12.24 18.72
N PRO A 351 -52.00 -11.46 18.64
CA PRO A 351 -53.29 -11.87 19.18
C PRO A 351 -53.89 -12.99 18.32
N LEU A 352 -54.29 -14.08 18.98
CA LEU A 352 -54.90 -15.28 18.39
C LEU A 352 -56.30 -14.99 17.82
N GLN A 353 -56.49 -15.35 16.55
CA GLN A 353 -57.82 -15.58 15.94
C GLN A 353 -58.23 -17.04 16.22
N PRO A 354 -59.49 -17.33 16.57
CA PRO A 354 -59.87 -18.65 17.05
C PRO A 354 -60.05 -19.64 15.88
N GLY A 355 -59.17 -20.64 15.80
CA GLY A 355 -59.44 -21.87 15.05
C GLY A 355 -58.25 -22.46 14.31
N ALA A 356 -57.41 -23.25 15.00
CA ALA A 356 -56.84 -24.53 14.53
C ALA A 356 -55.72 -25.05 15.47
N ALA A 357 -55.81 -26.35 15.78
CA ALA A 357 -54.83 -27.36 16.24
C ALA A 357 -53.60 -26.98 17.12
N PRO A 358 -53.22 -27.83 18.10
CA PRO A 358 -52.20 -27.51 19.10
C PRO A 358 -50.77 -27.55 18.53
N PRO A 359 -49.87 -26.63 18.91
CA PRO A 359 -48.47 -26.69 18.52
C PRO A 359 -47.64 -27.53 19.50
N ALA A 360 -46.60 -28.17 18.97
CA ALA A 360 -45.60 -28.90 19.72
C ALA A 360 -44.87 -27.98 20.72
N GLN A 361 -44.75 -28.45 21.97
CA GLN A 361 -44.02 -27.80 23.05
C GLN A 361 -42.51 -27.74 22.73
N MET A 362 -42.00 -26.53 22.54
CA MET A 362 -40.57 -26.22 22.63
C MET A 362 -40.20 -25.94 24.11
N PRO A 363 -38.96 -26.23 24.56
CA PRO A 363 -38.59 -26.12 25.96
C PRO A 363 -38.59 -24.66 26.42
N ALA A 364 -39.29 -24.37 27.53
CA ALA A 364 -39.25 -23.07 28.17
C ALA A 364 -37.83 -22.79 28.70
N LEU A 365 -37.22 -21.69 28.25
CA LEU A 365 -36.00 -21.17 28.86
C LEU A 365 -36.33 -20.55 30.23
N PRO A 366 -35.49 -20.74 31.26
CA PRO A 366 -35.83 -20.42 32.65
C PRO A 366 -35.56 -18.94 33.01
N ILE A 367 -35.59 -18.02 32.04
CA ILE A 367 -35.22 -16.62 32.25
C ILE A 367 -36.49 -15.75 32.21
N GLY A 368 -36.84 -15.14 33.34
CA GLY A 368 -37.99 -14.23 33.44
C GLY A 368 -37.73 -12.92 32.69
N ARG A 369 -38.80 -12.19 32.31
CA ARG A 369 -38.69 -10.90 31.60
C ARG A 369 -37.83 -9.88 32.37
N HIS A 370 -37.93 -9.87 33.70
CA HIS A 370 -37.11 -9.00 34.53
C HIS A 370 -35.62 -9.37 34.50
N ASP A 371 -35.30 -10.67 34.45
CA ASP A 371 -33.94 -11.18 34.32
C ASP A 371 -33.36 -10.87 32.94
N TRP A 372 -34.21 -10.90 31.90
CA TRP A 372 -33.84 -10.51 30.54
C TRP A 372 -33.51 -9.02 30.45
N ASP A 373 -34.37 -8.16 30.99
CA ASP A 373 -34.15 -6.72 31.02
C ASP A 373 -32.89 -6.36 31.83
N ALA A 374 -32.64 -7.06 32.94
CA ALA A 374 -31.41 -6.90 33.73
C ALA A 374 -30.16 -7.38 32.97
N LEU A 375 -30.25 -8.46 32.19
CA LEU A 375 -29.13 -9.01 31.43
C LEU A 375 -28.79 -8.17 30.19
N VAL A 376 -29.80 -7.62 29.52
CA VAL A 376 -29.63 -6.64 28.44
C VAL A 376 -29.04 -5.34 29.00
N ALA A 377 -29.56 -4.82 30.11
CA ALA A 377 -29.02 -3.63 30.75
C ALA A 377 -27.55 -3.82 31.19
N ASN A 378 -27.21 -4.96 31.80
CA ASN A 378 -25.83 -5.27 32.19
C ASN A 378 -24.89 -5.41 30.99
N ASN A 379 -25.32 -6.04 29.89
CA ASN A 379 -24.49 -6.10 28.69
C ASN A 379 -24.34 -4.73 28.01
N GLN A 380 -25.39 -3.90 28.01
CA GLN A 380 -25.31 -2.55 27.46
C GLN A 380 -24.34 -1.68 28.28
N ILE A 381 -24.35 -1.81 29.61
CA ILE A 381 -23.38 -1.17 30.50
C ILE A 381 -21.98 -1.67 30.17
N MET A 382 -21.77 -2.98 30.01
CA MET A 382 -20.45 -3.55 29.70
C MET A 382 -19.91 -3.06 28.34
N ILE A 383 -20.76 -2.99 27.31
CA ILE A 383 -20.39 -2.44 26.00
C ILE A 383 -20.00 -0.97 26.12
N ASN A 384 -20.77 -0.18 26.88
CA ASN A 384 -20.47 1.24 27.11
C ASN A 384 -19.18 1.42 27.92
N THR A 385 -18.92 0.60 28.94
CA THR A 385 -17.67 0.62 29.71
C THR A 385 -16.47 0.23 28.85
N ILE A 386 -16.60 -0.74 27.95
CA ILE A 386 -15.53 -1.11 27.00
C ILE A 386 -15.29 0.02 25.99
N ALA A 387 -16.35 0.68 25.52
CA ALA A 387 -16.22 1.86 24.66
C ALA A 387 -15.55 3.05 25.38
N GLU A 388 -15.87 3.29 26.65
CA GLU A 388 -15.20 4.29 27.48
C GLU A 388 -13.74 3.92 27.79
N LEU A 389 -13.42 2.64 27.98
CA LEU A 389 -12.04 2.16 28.10
C LEU A 389 -11.25 2.37 26.81
N LYS A 390 -11.87 2.21 25.63
CA LYS A 390 -11.27 2.53 24.32
C LYS A 390 -11.00 4.03 24.19
N ILE A 391 -11.91 4.88 24.67
CA ILE A 391 -11.74 6.33 24.73
C ILE A 391 -10.67 6.73 25.75
N SER A 392 -10.55 6.02 26.87
CA SER A 392 -9.53 6.28 27.91
C SER A 392 -8.13 5.81 27.46
N ALA A 393 -8.04 4.70 26.73
CA ALA A 393 -6.79 4.20 26.14
C ALA A 393 -6.35 5.03 24.92
N GLY A 394 -7.28 5.53 24.10
CA GLY A 394 -6.99 6.58 23.10
C GLY A 394 -6.77 7.96 23.73
N GLY A 395 -7.30 8.18 24.93
CA GLY A 395 -7.21 9.40 25.73
C GLY A 395 -5.83 9.65 26.32
N VAL A 396 -4.96 8.63 26.41
CA VAL A 396 -3.54 8.84 26.73
C VAL A 396 -2.81 9.61 25.62
N GLN A 397 -3.37 9.67 24.39
CA GLN A 397 -2.87 10.51 23.31
C GLN A 397 -3.59 11.86 23.19
N ALA A 398 -4.79 12.02 23.77
CA ALA A 398 -5.61 13.23 23.63
C ALA A 398 -5.71 14.10 24.91
N GLN A 399 -5.31 13.60 26.08
CA GLN A 399 -5.24 14.39 27.33
C GLN A 399 -3.88 15.06 27.60
N ALA A 400 -2.98 15.09 26.61
CA ALA A 400 -1.80 15.96 26.65
C ALA A 400 -2.09 17.43 26.24
N MET A 401 -3.34 17.79 25.90
CA MET A 401 -3.66 19.13 25.35
C MET A 401 -4.73 19.95 26.09
N SER A 402 -5.21 19.56 27.27
CA SER A 402 -6.06 20.46 28.05
C SER A 402 -6.06 20.12 29.55
N GLY A 403 -5.10 20.71 30.28
CA GLY A 403 -5.16 20.80 31.74
C GLY A 403 -3.97 20.21 32.49
N CYS A 404 -2.81 20.88 32.45
CA CYS A 404 -1.81 20.82 33.52
C CYS A 404 -1.25 22.24 33.77
N PRO A 405 -0.95 22.58 35.03
CA PRO A 405 -0.45 23.91 35.42
C PRO A 405 0.90 24.15 34.75
N GLU A 406 1.20 25.40 34.38
CA GLU A 406 2.46 25.81 33.74
C GLU A 406 3.67 25.13 34.41
N PRO A 407 4.36 24.18 33.75
CA PRO A 407 5.68 23.80 34.20
C PRO A 407 6.66 24.83 33.65
N SER A 408 7.50 25.35 34.54
CA SER A 408 8.58 26.27 34.26
C SER A 408 9.49 25.70 33.18
N CYS A 409 9.27 26.10 31.93
CA CYS A 409 10.17 25.82 30.82
C CYS A 409 11.55 26.35 31.20
N VAL A 410 12.58 25.50 31.06
CA VAL A 410 13.98 25.85 31.34
C VAL A 410 14.29 27.20 30.68
N SER A 411 14.59 28.20 31.51
CA SER A 411 14.94 29.55 31.06
C SER A 411 16.07 29.45 30.03
N PHE A 412 16.09 30.37 29.06
CA PHE A 412 17.20 30.53 28.12
C PHE A 412 18.58 30.55 28.83
N THR A 413 18.63 31.08 30.05
CA THR A 413 19.82 31.03 30.91
C THR A 413 20.19 29.61 31.39
N GLY A 414 19.20 28.77 31.69
CA GLY A 414 19.41 27.36 32.04
C GLY A 414 19.91 26.54 30.86
N LEU A 415 19.38 26.79 29.66
CA LEU A 415 19.88 26.17 28.43
C LEU A 415 21.36 26.54 28.19
N LEU A 416 21.72 27.82 28.33
CA LEU A 416 23.09 28.27 28.16
C LEU A 416 24.06 27.67 29.19
N LEU A 417 23.64 27.51 30.44
CA LEU A 417 24.46 26.87 31.47
C LEU A 417 24.71 25.38 31.18
N VAL A 418 23.69 24.66 30.71
CA VAL A 418 23.85 23.25 30.33
C VAL A 418 24.77 23.11 29.12
N VAL A 419 24.61 23.96 28.10
CA VAL A 419 25.50 23.96 26.93
C VAL A 419 26.94 24.31 27.32
N ALA A 420 27.14 25.30 28.19
CA ALA A 420 28.47 25.65 28.69
C ALA A 420 29.11 24.50 29.48
N ALA A 421 28.35 23.82 30.35
CA ALA A 421 28.82 22.65 31.08
C ALA A 421 29.20 21.49 30.13
N GLN A 422 28.40 21.27 29.07
CA GLN A 422 28.67 20.27 28.04
C GLN A 422 30.00 20.55 27.31
N LEU A 423 30.24 21.82 26.94
CA LEU A 423 31.47 22.24 26.27
C LEU A 423 32.70 22.11 27.18
N ILE A 424 32.57 22.42 28.47
CA ILE A 424 33.65 22.24 29.44
C ILE A 424 33.99 20.76 29.61
N LEU A 425 32.99 19.88 29.70
CA LEU A 425 33.21 18.43 29.77
C LEU A 425 33.90 17.88 28.52
N MET A 426 33.49 18.33 27.33
CA MET A 426 34.15 17.97 26.07
C MET A 426 35.60 18.44 26.02
N LEU A 427 35.89 19.63 26.55
CA LEU A 427 37.24 20.18 26.62
C LEU A 427 38.12 19.40 27.60
N PHE A 428 37.60 19.04 28.78
CA PHE A 428 38.30 18.16 29.72
C PHE A 428 38.55 16.77 29.14
N TYR A 429 37.59 16.22 28.41
CA TYR A 429 37.76 14.93 27.73
C TYR A 429 38.84 15.01 26.64
N ALA A 430 38.86 16.08 25.85
CA ALA A 430 39.90 16.30 24.85
C ALA A 430 41.30 16.40 25.48
N ILE A 431 41.45 17.18 26.56
CA ILE A 431 42.72 17.30 27.30
C ILE A 431 43.13 15.96 27.94
N TYR A 432 42.17 15.21 28.49
CA TYR A 432 42.43 13.89 29.04
C TYR A 432 42.92 12.92 27.96
N LYS A 433 42.26 12.91 26.79
CA LYS A 433 42.64 12.09 25.63
C LYS A 433 44.05 12.45 25.15
N GLU A 434 44.34 13.74 25.00
CA GLU A 434 45.64 14.23 24.56
C GLU A 434 46.75 13.88 25.55
N ARG A 435 46.48 13.96 26.87
CA ARG A 435 47.39 13.47 27.92
C ARG A 435 47.62 11.97 27.86
N LYS A 436 46.57 11.18 27.59
CA LYS A 436 46.67 9.72 27.47
C LYS A 436 47.49 9.32 26.25
N GLU A 437 47.28 10.00 25.13
CA GLU A 437 48.06 9.82 23.89
C GLU A 437 49.53 10.26 24.06
N ALA A 438 49.78 11.34 24.80
CA ALA A 438 51.14 11.78 25.15
C ALA A 438 51.84 10.82 26.12
N GLN A 439 51.11 10.14 27.02
CA GLN A 439 51.66 9.09 27.87
C GLN A 439 51.95 7.80 27.06
N ALA A 440 51.12 7.45 26.08
CA ALA A 440 51.35 6.30 25.20
C ALA A 440 52.63 6.46 24.35
N LYS A 441 52.96 7.69 23.94
CA LYS A 441 54.21 8.00 23.20
C LYS A 441 55.50 7.94 24.03
N LYS A 442 55.42 7.80 25.36
CA LYS A 442 56.62 7.60 26.21
C LYS A 442 57.03 6.14 26.39
N PHE A 443 56.25 5.20 25.84
CA PHE A 443 56.50 3.76 25.92
C PHE A 443 56.86 3.12 24.57
N PHE A 444 57.10 3.93 23.53
CA PHE A 444 57.64 3.51 22.23
C PHE A 444 58.92 4.27 21.90
#